data_AF-A0A5C7NYS3-F1
#
_entry.id   AF-A0A5C7NYS3-F1
#
_cell.length_a   1.000
_cell.length_b   1.000
_cell.length_c   1.000
_cell.angle_alpha   90.00
_cell.angle_beta   90.00
_cell.angle_gamma   90.00
#
_symmetry.space_group_name_H-M   'P 1'
#
loop_
_entity.id
_entity.type
_entity.pdbx_description
1 polymer ?
#
loop_
_entity_poly.entity_id
_entity_poly.type
_entity_poly.pdbx_seq_one_letter_code
_entity_poly.pdbx_strand_id
1 'polypeptide(L)'
;MKSQTAFTHEPSVPAGIPCWIVTTHAQGRPFAEGEQVQLTDAKGRMHTITLQAGQRFHTEKGGIDHDDLISAQEGIVVTSSKGTEYLALRPLLHDFVMSMPRGAT
;
A
#
# COMPACT_ATOMS: atom_id res chain seq x y z
N MET A 1 24.04 34.85 -42.71
CA MET A 1 24.80 34.57 -41.47
C MET A 1 24.47 35.68 -40.47
N LYS A 2 24.18 35.32 -39.20
CA LYS A 2 23.80 36.17 -38.04
C LYS A 2 22.27 36.44 -37.96
N SER A 3 21.45 35.69 -37.21
CA SER A 3 21.33 35.48 -35.75
C SER A 3 20.36 36.48 -35.07
N GLN A 4 19.21 35.94 -34.60
CA GLN A 4 18.37 36.28 -33.40
C GLN A 4 17.87 37.76 -33.28
N THR A 5 16.77 38.19 -32.64
CA THR A 5 16.00 37.89 -31.39
C THR A 5 14.70 38.74 -31.52
N ALA A 6 13.49 38.37 -31.11
CA ALA A 6 13.03 38.50 -29.73
C ALA A 6 11.55 38.04 -29.62
N PHE A 7 11.34 37.08 -28.72
CA PHE A 7 10.04 36.75 -28.12
C PHE A 7 9.65 37.87 -27.15
N THR A 8 8.39 38.32 -27.20
CA THR A 8 7.74 38.97 -26.05
C THR A 8 6.25 38.69 -26.13
N HIS A 9 5.77 37.78 -25.29
CA HIS A 9 4.66 38.06 -24.38
C HIS A 9 4.60 36.94 -23.33
N GLU A 10 5.19 37.24 -22.17
CA GLU A 10 5.04 36.48 -20.94
C GLU A 10 3.61 36.65 -20.40
N PRO A 11 3.00 35.58 -19.87
CA PRO A 11 2.36 35.78 -18.58
C PRO A 11 3.02 34.89 -17.52
N SER A 12 3.56 35.59 -16.54
CA SER A 12 4.20 35.13 -15.33
C SER A 12 3.28 34.20 -14.55
N VAL A 13 3.60 32.91 -14.56
CA VAL A 13 3.06 31.92 -13.61
C VAL A 13 3.94 31.97 -12.37
N PRO A 14 3.42 32.30 -11.17
CA PRO A 14 4.24 32.28 -9.96
C PRO A 14 4.67 30.85 -9.67
N ALA A 15 5.96 30.58 -9.84
CA ALA A 15 6.65 29.41 -9.31
C ALA A 15 6.52 29.44 -7.78
N GLY A 16 5.61 28.65 -7.22
CA GLY A 16 5.36 28.75 -5.78
C GLY A 16 4.44 27.71 -5.15
N ILE A 17 4.07 26.63 -5.86
CA ILE A 17 3.54 25.46 -5.16
C ILE A 17 4.71 24.47 -5.07
N PRO A 18 5.36 24.36 -3.90
CA PRO A 18 6.35 23.31 -3.72
C PRO A 18 5.63 21.96 -3.85
N CYS A 19 6.25 21.00 -4.55
CA CYS A 19 5.69 19.70 -4.87
C CYS A 19 5.18 18.89 -3.65
N TRP A 20 5.48 19.33 -2.42
CA TRP A 20 4.96 18.72 -1.20
C TRP A 20 3.48 19.02 -0.91
N ILE A 21 2.82 19.93 -1.66
CA ILE A 21 1.39 20.24 -1.47
C ILE A 21 0.46 19.25 -2.22
N VAL A 22 1.00 18.24 -2.92
CA VAL A 22 0.17 17.09 -3.30
C VAL A 22 -0.01 16.20 -2.06
N THR A 23 -1.13 16.38 -1.37
CA THR A 23 -1.71 15.36 -0.49
C THR A 23 -2.08 14.19 -1.40
N THR A 24 -1.12 13.31 -1.66
CA THR A 24 -1.33 12.09 -2.43
C THR A 24 -2.34 11.24 -1.67
N HIS A 25 -3.56 11.15 -2.19
CA HIS A 25 -4.46 10.07 -1.83
C HIS A 25 -3.68 8.76 -2.00
N ALA A 26 -3.49 8.03 -0.90
CA ALA A 26 -2.58 6.88 -0.76
C ALA A 26 -2.93 5.65 -1.64
N GLN A 27 -3.72 5.82 -2.70
CA GLN A 27 -4.02 4.79 -3.68
C GLN A 27 -2.82 4.57 -4.59
N GLY A 28 -1.98 3.59 -4.24
CA GLY A 28 -0.98 3.05 -5.17
C GLY A 28 0.46 3.08 -4.70
N ARG A 29 0.76 3.45 -3.44
CA ARG A 29 2.12 3.21 -2.94
C ARG A 29 2.33 1.71 -2.72
N PRO A 30 3.45 1.11 -3.18
CA PRO A 30 3.78 -0.27 -2.84
C PRO A 30 3.77 -0.49 -1.34
N PHE A 31 3.58 -1.75 -0.92
CA PHE A 31 3.76 -2.10 0.46
C PHE A 31 5.22 -1.89 0.87
N ALA A 32 5.41 -1.26 2.02
CA ALA A 32 6.73 -1.06 2.62
C ALA A 32 6.93 -1.98 3.82
N GLU A 33 8.19 -2.27 4.13
CA GLU A 33 8.56 -2.88 5.39
C GLU A 33 8.06 -2.05 6.58
N GLY A 34 7.58 -2.73 7.62
CA GLY A 34 6.97 -2.11 8.80
C GLY A 34 5.52 -1.68 8.63
N GLU A 35 4.93 -1.71 7.43
CA GLU A 35 3.50 -1.49 7.26
C GLU A 35 2.69 -2.71 7.73
N GLN A 36 1.49 -2.44 8.24
CA GLN A 36 0.51 -3.49 8.52
C GLN A 36 -0.29 -3.79 7.25
N VAL A 37 -0.49 -5.07 7.00
CA VAL A 37 -1.26 -5.59 5.87
C VAL A 37 -2.26 -6.61 6.39
N GLN A 38 -3.48 -6.51 5.88
CA GLN A 38 -4.55 -7.44 6.14
C GLN A 38 -4.64 -8.42 4.98
N LEU A 39 -4.40 -9.69 5.29
CA LEU A 39 -4.56 -10.81 4.38
C LEU A 39 -5.96 -11.38 4.55
N THR A 40 -6.75 -11.36 3.48
CA THR A 40 -8.10 -11.91 3.47
C THR A 40 -8.15 -13.14 2.57
N ASP A 41 -8.49 -14.28 3.14
CA ASP A 41 -8.71 -15.53 2.41
C ASP A 41 -10.02 -15.48 1.60
N ALA A 42 -10.17 -16.31 0.57
CA ALA A 42 -11.43 -16.47 -0.16
C ALA A 42 -12.63 -16.85 0.75
N LYS A 43 -12.37 -17.47 1.91
CA LYS A 43 -13.38 -17.77 2.94
C LYS A 43 -13.76 -16.56 3.79
N GLY A 44 -13.16 -15.40 3.58
CA GLY A 44 -13.40 -14.16 4.34
C GLY A 44 -12.68 -14.12 5.69
N ARG A 45 -11.68 -14.99 5.92
CA ARG A 45 -10.85 -14.94 7.14
C ARG A 45 -9.80 -13.86 6.98
N MET A 46 -9.72 -12.97 7.96
CA MET A 46 -8.82 -11.82 7.95
C MET A 46 -7.66 -12.04 8.93
N HIS A 47 -6.45 -11.84 8.45
CA HIS A 47 -5.22 -11.92 9.26
C HIS A 47 -4.44 -10.63 9.09
N THR A 48 -4.23 -9.90 10.18
CA THR A 48 -3.40 -8.69 10.18
C THR A 48 -1.97 -9.06 10.52
N ILE A 49 -1.06 -8.76 9.61
CA ILE A 49 0.38 -9.02 9.77
C ILE A 49 1.16 -7.72 9.59
N THR A 50 2.34 -7.65 10.20
CA THR A 50 3.30 -6.57 9.94
C THR A 50 4.33 -7.08 8.95
N LEU A 51 4.51 -6.36 7.85
CA LEU A 51 5.50 -6.71 6.83
C LEU A 51 6.91 -6.50 7.38
N GLN A 52 7.76 -7.49 7.14
CA GLN A 52 9.16 -7.49 7.57
C GLN A 52 9.98 -8.19 6.50
N ALA A 53 10.98 -7.50 5.95
CA ALA A 53 11.85 -8.07 4.93
C ALA A 53 12.56 -9.34 5.45
N GLY A 54 12.60 -10.39 4.61
CA GLY A 54 13.18 -11.69 4.99
C GLY A 54 12.35 -12.51 5.99
N GLN A 55 11.15 -12.08 6.36
CA GLN A 55 10.25 -12.85 7.23
C GLN A 55 9.20 -13.61 6.41
N ARG A 56 8.65 -14.69 6.97
CA ARG A 56 7.63 -15.52 6.34
C ARG A 56 6.46 -15.73 7.30
N PHE A 57 5.28 -15.27 6.91
CA PHE A 57 4.07 -15.49 7.68
C PHE A 57 3.59 -16.92 7.51
N HIS A 58 3.46 -17.65 8.62
CA HIS A 58 2.92 -19.01 8.61
C HIS A 58 1.47 -18.99 9.05
N THR A 59 0.58 -19.43 8.16
CA THR A 59 -0.81 -19.75 8.48
C THR A 59 -1.00 -21.25 8.56
N GLU A 60 -2.13 -21.68 9.13
CA GLU A 60 -2.59 -23.08 9.06
C GLU A 60 -2.66 -23.60 7.61
N LYS A 61 -2.87 -22.67 6.67
CA LYS A 61 -2.97 -22.89 5.22
C LYS A 61 -1.65 -22.62 4.48
N GLY A 62 -0.50 -22.60 5.17
CA GLY A 62 0.83 -22.51 4.55
C GLY A 62 1.54 -21.18 4.78
N GLY A 63 2.75 -21.07 4.22
CA GLY A 63 3.64 -19.93 4.41
C GLY A 63 3.56 -18.92 3.26
N ILE A 64 3.53 -17.63 3.59
CA ILE A 64 3.56 -16.51 2.65
C ILE A 64 4.84 -15.72 2.92
N ASP A 65 5.65 -15.50 1.88
CA ASP A 65 6.87 -14.70 1.98
C ASP A 65 6.51 -13.22 2.05
N HIS A 66 7.03 -12.50 3.05
CA HIS A 66 6.79 -11.07 3.17
C HIS A 66 7.48 -10.29 2.06
N ASP A 67 8.56 -10.82 1.52
CA ASP A 67 9.33 -10.20 0.43
C ASP A 67 8.53 -10.10 -0.88
N ASP A 68 7.59 -11.02 -1.10
CA ASP A 68 6.68 -10.97 -2.27
C ASP A 68 5.60 -9.90 -2.09
N LEU A 69 5.24 -9.61 -0.84
CA LEU A 69 4.28 -8.58 -0.47
C LEU A 69 4.94 -7.19 -0.46
N ILE A 70 6.12 -7.06 0.15
CA ILE A 70 6.91 -5.84 0.17
C ILE A 70 7.36 -5.56 -1.27
N SER A 71 7.11 -4.35 -1.80
CA SER A 71 7.24 -3.98 -3.23
C SER A 71 6.03 -4.29 -4.11
N ALA A 72 5.09 -5.15 -3.70
CA ALA A 72 3.83 -5.31 -4.42
C ALA A 72 2.87 -4.14 -4.16
N GLN A 73 1.98 -3.90 -5.11
CA GLN A 73 0.93 -2.89 -4.96
C GLN A 73 -0.20 -3.40 -4.06
N GLU A 74 -0.85 -2.49 -3.36
CA GLU A 74 -2.06 -2.79 -2.58
C GLU A 74 -3.14 -3.43 -3.48
N GLY A 75 -3.83 -4.46 -2.96
CA GLY A 75 -4.88 -5.19 -3.69
C GLY A 75 -4.37 -6.38 -4.50
N ILE A 76 -3.10 -6.76 -4.35
CA ILE A 76 -2.54 -8.00 -4.88
C ILE A 76 -3.16 -9.23 -4.21
N VAL A 77 -3.35 -10.30 -5.00
CA VAL A 77 -3.64 -11.64 -4.50
C VAL A 77 -2.33 -12.43 -4.45
N VAL A 78 -1.94 -12.87 -3.26
CA VAL A 78 -0.76 -13.70 -3.03
C VAL A 78 -1.15 -15.15 -2.78
N THR A 79 -0.40 -16.08 -3.33
CA THR A 79 -0.65 -17.51 -3.18
C THR A 79 0.30 -18.09 -2.13
N SER A 80 -0.28 -18.63 -1.05
CA SER A 80 0.46 -19.37 -0.03
C SER A 80 1.06 -20.66 -0.60
N SER A 81 2.12 -21.19 0.03
CA SER A 81 2.76 -22.46 -0.37
C SER A 81 1.83 -23.67 -0.48
N LYS A 82 0.62 -23.65 0.11
CA LYS A 82 -0.40 -24.71 -0.06
C LYS A 82 -1.45 -24.39 -1.12
N GLY A 83 -1.23 -23.39 -1.98
CA GLY A 83 -2.14 -23.01 -3.07
C GLY A 83 -3.37 -22.22 -2.62
N THR A 84 -3.32 -21.59 -1.45
CA THR A 84 -4.42 -20.75 -0.94
C THR A 84 -4.18 -19.30 -1.31
N GLU A 85 -5.18 -18.66 -1.91
CA GLU A 85 -5.14 -17.27 -2.36
C GLU A 85 -5.55 -16.31 -1.24
N TYR A 86 -4.74 -15.28 -1.02
CA TYR A 86 -4.98 -14.23 -0.04
C TYR A 86 -4.97 -12.87 -0.71
N LEU A 87 -6.01 -12.10 -0.49
CA LEU A 87 -6.06 -10.69 -0.88
C LEU A 87 -5.33 -9.84 0.17
N ALA A 88 -4.27 -9.15 -0.25
CA ALA A 88 -3.48 -8.27 0.59
C ALA A 88 -3.95 -6.82 0.45
N LEU A 89 -4.44 -6.24 1.54
CA LEU A 89 -4.91 -4.85 1.59
C LEU A 89 -4.29 -4.13 2.79
N ARG A 90 -4.10 -2.82 2.69
CA ARG A 90 -3.80 -2.03 3.88
C ARG A 90 -5.06 -2.00 4.77
N PRO A 91 -4.93 -2.29 6.07
CA PRO A 91 -6.03 -2.13 7.00
C PRO A 91 -6.40 -0.65 7.08
N LEU A 92 -7.66 -0.32 6.82
CA LEU A 92 -8.17 1.01 7.09
C LEU A 92 -8.38 1.16 8.60
N LEU A 93 -8.21 2.38 9.12
CA LEU A 93 -8.43 2.70 10.54
C LEU A 93 -9.81 2.23 11.03
N HIS A 94 -10.79 2.17 10.13
CA HIS A 94 -12.16 1.77 10.44
C HIS A 94 -12.33 0.26 10.69
N ASP A 95 -11.49 -0.59 10.07
CA ASP A 95 -11.50 -2.05 10.31
C ASP A 95 -10.98 -2.40 11.71
N PHE A 96 -10.05 -1.59 12.23
CA PHE A 96 -9.53 -1.75 13.60
C PHE A 96 -10.60 -1.51 14.67
N VAL A 97 -11.56 -0.62 14.43
CA VAL A 97 -12.66 -0.33 15.37
C VAL A 97 -13.74 -1.42 15.35
N MET A 98 -13.92 -2.14 14.24
CA MET A 98 -14.85 -3.27 14.14
C MET A 98 -14.28 -4.58 14.72
N SER A 99 -12.96 -4.74 14.75
CA SER A 99 -12.29 -5.89 15.38
C SER A 99 -12.02 -5.73 16.88
N MET A 100 -12.39 -4.61 17.49
CA MET A 100 -12.36 -4.51 18.95
C MET A 100 -13.43 -5.44 19.55
N PRO A 101 -13.08 -6.32 20.51
CA PRO A 101 -14.08 -6.91 21.38
C PRO A 101 -14.66 -5.75 22.18
N ARG A 102 -15.81 -5.21 21.77
CA ARG A 102 -16.61 -4.36 22.64
C ARG A 102 -16.85 -5.22 23.88
N GLY A 103 -16.27 -4.82 25.02
CA GLY A 103 -16.46 -5.53 26.28
C GLY A 103 -17.94 -5.80 26.43
N ALA A 104 -18.32 -7.07 26.33
CA ALA A 104 -19.64 -7.51 26.69
C ALA A 104 -19.79 -7.18 28.18
N THR A 105 -20.83 -6.42 28.49
CA THR A 105 -21.28 -6.08 29.84
C THR A 105 -21.29 -7.29 30.77
#